data_AF-A0A821LH29-F1
#
_entry.id   AF-A0A821LH29-F1
#
_cell.length_a   1.000
_cell.length_b   1.000
_cell.length_c   1.000
_cell.angle_alpha   90.00
_cell.angle_beta   90.00
_cell.angle_gamma   90.00
#
_symmetry.space_group_name_H-M   'P 1'
#
loop_
_entity.id
_entity.type
_entity.pdbx_description
1 polymer ?
#
loop_
_entity_poly.entity_id
_entity_poly.type
_entity_poly.pdbx_seq_one_letter_code
_entity_poly.pdbx_strand_id
1 'polypeptide(L)'
;DGDAGDIINSAKKMRASGLLYEKVKVFSDGKCAEEEDFKYNNFKWTCRKINDTEQGTKKYYKCSFKRGSNCPTKIYLLFHASNFEVTLFQAIIQHDHTTESQQTGIPIEVKNVIIELSQNGYTTPKAILYELDKLKVMQPKASHISSFLVTLRKKLYGPA
;
A
#
# COMPACT_ATOMS: atom_id res chain seq x y z
N ASP A 1 3.04 -14.46 48.68
CA ASP A 1 3.21 -15.65 47.82
C ASP A 1 3.19 -15.23 46.37
N GLY A 2 4.31 -15.39 45.69
CA GLY A 2 4.53 -14.92 44.33
C GLY A 2 4.42 -16.02 43.27
N ASP A 3 4.08 -15.56 42.06
CA ASP A 3 4.48 -16.03 40.74
C ASP A 3 4.07 -17.43 40.21
N ALA A 4 3.43 -17.40 39.04
CA ALA A 4 3.61 -18.23 37.84
C ALA A 4 2.26 -18.26 37.09
N GLY A 5 2.07 -17.69 35.90
CA GLY A 5 2.99 -17.60 34.77
C GLY A 5 2.76 -18.75 33.80
N ASP A 6 1.51 -18.98 33.36
CA ASP A 6 1.19 -20.06 32.42
C ASP A 6 1.64 -19.73 30.99
N ILE A 7 2.88 -20.11 30.72
CA ILE A 7 3.45 -20.27 29.39
C ILE A 7 3.00 -21.64 28.86
N ILE A 8 1.97 -21.67 28.00
CA ILE A 8 1.64 -22.89 27.25
C ILE A 8 2.30 -22.81 25.87
N ASN A 9 3.48 -23.43 25.79
CA ASN A 9 4.18 -23.71 24.55
C ASN A 9 3.67 -25.05 24.00
N SER A 10 2.90 -25.03 22.90
CA SER A 10 2.51 -26.26 22.17
C SER A 10 3.07 -26.22 20.75
N ALA A 11 4.19 -26.93 20.57
CA ALA A 11 4.88 -27.08 19.30
C ALA A 11 4.06 -27.95 18.33
N LYS A 12 3.64 -27.39 17.18
CA LYS A 12 3.16 -28.15 16.03
C LYS A 12 3.58 -27.47 14.71
N LYS A 13 4.43 -28.18 13.95
CA LYS A 13 4.83 -28.00 12.53
C LYS A 13 5.21 -26.56 12.09
N MET A 14 6.51 -26.28 12.10
CA MET A 14 7.14 -25.06 11.55
C MET A 14 6.74 -24.82 10.08
N ARG A 15 6.01 -23.73 9.83
CA ARG A 15 5.95 -23.02 8.54
C ARG A 15 5.96 -21.52 8.81
N ALA A 16 7.04 -20.87 8.36
CA ALA A 16 7.42 -19.46 8.52
C ALA A 16 7.84 -19.05 9.96
N SER A 17 9.07 -18.56 10.08
CA SER A 17 9.72 -17.99 11.27
C SER A 17 8.76 -17.24 12.19
N GLY A 18 8.81 -17.54 13.49
CA GLY A 18 8.01 -16.89 14.53
C GLY A 18 8.18 -15.38 14.49
N LEU A 19 7.24 -14.69 13.83
CA LEU A 19 7.16 -13.25 13.88
C LEU A 19 6.68 -12.88 15.28
N LEU A 20 7.50 -12.12 15.99
CA LEU A 20 7.12 -11.49 17.24
C LEU A 20 6.22 -10.30 16.92
N TYR A 21 5.12 -10.19 17.64
CA TYR A 21 4.16 -9.10 17.51
C TYR A 21 4.07 -8.33 18.82
N GLU A 22 4.00 -7.01 18.71
CA GLU A 22 3.75 -6.11 19.82
C GLU A 22 2.35 -5.53 19.74
N LYS A 23 1.73 -5.26 20.90
CA LYS A 23 0.44 -4.60 21.00
C LYS A 23 0.64 -3.10 20.77
N VAL A 24 0.00 -2.56 19.74
CA VAL A 24 0.13 -1.16 19.36
C VAL A 24 -1.02 -0.33 19.91
N LYS A 25 -2.25 -0.76 19.64
CA LYS A 25 -3.45 0.04 19.91
C LYS A 25 -4.65 -0.84 20.20
N VAL A 26 -5.59 -0.31 20.97
CA VAL A 26 -6.90 -0.91 21.22
C VAL A 26 -7.97 0.07 20.72
N PHE A 27 -8.96 -0.47 20.02
CA PHE A 27 -10.12 0.23 19.53
C PHE A 27 -11.35 -0.27 20.28
N SER A 28 -12.28 0.64 20.59
CA SER A 28 -13.55 0.31 21.25
C SER A 28 -14.63 -0.21 20.29
N ASP A 29 -14.42 -0.09 18.98
CA ASP A 29 -15.34 -0.55 17.94
C ASP A 29 -14.57 -1.09 16.72
N GLY A 30 -15.14 -2.12 16.10
CA GLY A 30 -14.57 -2.80 14.95
C GLY A 30 -14.50 -1.93 13.69
N LYS A 31 -15.46 -1.01 13.49
CA LYS A 31 -15.44 -0.13 12.32
C LYS A 31 -14.28 0.87 12.38
N CYS A 32 -14.04 1.46 13.56
CA CYS A 32 -12.91 2.36 13.76
C CYS A 32 -11.57 1.64 13.56
N ALA A 33 -11.47 0.38 13.99
CA ALA A 33 -10.28 -0.43 13.77
C ALA A 33 -10.03 -0.69 12.28
N GLU A 34 -11.09 -1.01 11.51
CA GLU A 34 -10.97 -1.31 10.09
C GLU A 34 -10.58 -0.09 9.23
N GLU A 35 -11.15 1.07 9.54
CA GLU A 35 -10.80 2.32 8.85
C GLU A 35 -9.36 2.76 9.15
N GLU A 36 -8.92 2.64 10.41
CA GLU A 36 -7.57 3.02 10.81
C GLU A 36 -6.52 2.01 10.30
N ASP A 37 -6.84 0.71 10.26
CA ASP A 37 -5.92 -0.30 9.73
C ASP A 37 -5.56 -0.05 8.27
N PHE A 38 -6.53 0.42 7.47
CA PHE A 38 -6.31 0.63 6.04
C PHE A 38 -5.20 1.66 5.75
N LYS A 39 -4.97 2.60 6.68
CA LYS A 39 -3.98 3.70 6.55
C LYS A 39 -2.93 3.73 7.67
N TYR A 40 -2.84 2.68 8.47
CA TYR A 40 -1.96 2.66 9.64
C TYR A 40 -0.49 2.92 9.24
N ASN A 41 0.16 3.84 9.96
CA ASN A 41 1.51 4.36 9.68
C ASN A 41 1.74 4.87 8.25
N ASN A 42 0.72 5.46 7.62
CA ASN A 42 0.75 5.93 6.23
C ASN A 42 1.06 4.82 5.20
N PHE A 43 0.95 3.56 5.60
CA PHE A 43 1.02 2.42 4.70
C PHE A 43 -0.38 1.92 4.35
N LYS A 44 -0.51 1.35 3.16
CA LYS A 44 -1.70 0.61 2.77
C LYS A 44 -1.56 -0.83 3.21
N TRP A 45 -2.63 -1.37 3.76
CA TRP A 45 -2.69 -2.74 4.24
C TRP A 45 -3.75 -3.53 3.46
N THR A 46 -3.54 -4.84 3.33
CA THR A 46 -4.49 -5.72 2.67
C THR A 46 -4.64 -6.99 3.46
N CYS A 47 -5.90 -7.34 3.76
CA CYS A 47 -6.24 -8.56 4.46
C CYS A 47 -5.78 -9.78 3.64
N ARG A 48 -5.03 -10.66 4.30
CA ARG A 48 -4.48 -11.87 3.70
C ARG A 48 -5.18 -13.12 4.22
N LYS A 49 -5.53 -13.13 5.51
CA LYS A 49 -6.05 -14.32 6.18
C LYS A 49 -6.91 -13.90 7.36
N ILE A 50 -7.98 -14.64 7.59
CA ILE A 50 -8.80 -14.54 8.79
C ILE A 50 -8.74 -15.90 9.49
N ASN A 51 -8.51 -15.89 10.80
CA ASN A 51 -8.51 -17.08 11.64
C ASN A 51 -9.41 -16.84 12.85
N ASP A 52 -10.36 -17.72 13.08
CA ASP A 52 -11.11 -17.73 14.33
C ASP A 52 -10.36 -18.55 15.38
N THR A 53 -10.32 -18.02 16.59
CA THR A 53 -9.65 -18.62 17.76
C THR A 53 -10.55 -18.47 18.97
N GLU A 54 -10.25 -19.18 20.07
CA GLU A 54 -10.99 -19.06 21.33
C GLU A 54 -10.96 -17.62 21.88
N GLN A 55 -9.88 -16.88 21.61
CA GLN A 55 -9.73 -15.48 21.98
C GLN A 55 -10.56 -14.54 21.10
N GLY A 56 -11.13 -15.04 20.01
CA GLY A 56 -11.86 -14.28 18.99
C GLY A 56 -11.23 -14.36 17.60
N THR A 57 -11.59 -13.43 16.72
CA THR A 57 -11.23 -13.47 15.30
C THR A 57 -9.96 -12.65 15.03
N LYS A 58 -8.93 -13.30 14.46
CA LYS A 58 -7.68 -12.67 14.02
C LYS A 58 -7.71 -12.39 12.54
N LYS A 59 -7.68 -11.12 12.14
CA LYS A 59 -7.51 -10.70 10.74
C LYS A 59 -6.06 -10.30 10.51
N TYR A 60 -5.35 -11.02 9.65
CA TYR A 60 -3.96 -10.78 9.31
C TYR A 60 -3.83 -9.96 8.03
N TYR A 61 -2.99 -8.95 8.07
CA TYR A 61 -2.77 -8.03 6.96
C TYR A 61 -1.29 -8.01 6.56
N LYS A 62 -1.06 -7.69 5.29
CA LYS A 62 0.26 -7.41 4.75
C LYS A 62 0.29 -6.00 4.17
N CYS A 63 1.47 -5.39 4.17
CA CYS A 63 1.65 -4.13 3.47
C CYS A 63 1.44 -4.33 1.96
N SER A 64 0.74 -3.40 1.32
CA SER A 64 0.39 -3.42 -0.10
C SER A 64 1.10 -2.33 -0.91
N PHE A 65 2.26 -1.86 -0.44
CA PHE A 65 3.06 -0.80 -1.07
C PHE A 65 3.21 -0.96 -2.59
N LYS A 66 3.56 -2.17 -3.07
CA LYS A 66 3.49 -2.52 -4.50
C LYS A 66 2.77 -3.85 -4.70
N ARG A 67 2.09 -3.97 -5.84
CA ARG A 67 1.51 -5.25 -6.27
C ARG A 67 2.64 -6.26 -6.42
N GLY A 68 2.68 -7.27 -5.55
CA GLY A 68 3.72 -8.29 -5.53
C GLY A 68 4.95 -7.97 -4.67
N SER A 69 5.00 -6.83 -3.96
CA SER A 69 6.07 -6.61 -2.96
C SER A 69 5.89 -7.56 -1.78
N ASN A 70 6.98 -8.23 -1.39
CA ASN A 70 7.05 -9.04 -0.18
C ASN A 70 7.59 -8.22 0.98
N CYS A 71 6.92 -7.13 1.32
CA CYS A 71 7.27 -6.36 2.52
C CYS A 71 7.24 -7.30 3.75
N PRO A 72 8.28 -7.29 4.59
CA PRO A 72 8.39 -8.20 5.72
C PRO A 72 7.41 -7.86 6.86
N THR A 73 7.00 -6.59 6.97
CA THR A 73 6.09 -6.11 8.02
C THR A 73 4.68 -6.65 7.83
N LYS A 74 4.09 -7.10 8.94
CA LYS A 74 2.74 -7.62 9.03
C LYS A 74 2.06 -7.02 10.24
N ILE A 75 0.75 -6.86 10.14
CA ILE A 75 -0.09 -6.50 11.27
C ILE A 75 -1.22 -7.51 11.37
N TYR A 76 -1.84 -7.61 12.54
CA TYR A 76 -3.14 -8.26 12.65
C TYR A 76 -4.04 -7.51 13.62
N LEU A 77 -5.34 -7.58 13.35
CA LEU A 77 -6.38 -7.17 14.28
C LEU A 77 -6.90 -8.42 15.00
N LEU A 78 -7.02 -8.35 16.32
CA LEU A 78 -7.73 -9.31 17.14
C LEU A 78 -9.05 -8.71 17.58
N PHE A 79 -10.14 -9.21 17.02
CA PHE A 79 -11.50 -8.96 17.49
C PHE A 79 -11.76 -9.92 18.63
N HIS A 80 -11.83 -9.40 19.86
CA HIS A 80 -11.97 -10.26 21.03
C HIS A 80 -13.34 -10.92 21.08
N ALA A 81 -13.41 -12.17 21.54
CA ALA A 81 -14.70 -12.87 21.69
C ALA A 81 -15.51 -12.35 22.88
N SER A 82 -14.82 -11.87 23.92
CA SER A 82 -15.42 -11.52 25.21
C SER A 82 -15.90 -10.07 25.30
N ASN A 83 -15.48 -9.20 24.38
CA ASN A 83 -15.82 -7.79 24.37
C ASN A 83 -15.87 -7.23 22.94
N PHE A 84 -16.29 -5.99 22.79
CA PHE A 84 -16.34 -5.30 21.49
C PHE A 84 -15.00 -4.65 21.10
N GLU A 85 -13.94 -4.89 21.89
CA GLU A 85 -12.66 -4.28 21.62
C GLU A 85 -11.94 -4.98 20.47
N VAL A 86 -11.18 -4.20 19.72
CA VAL A 86 -10.29 -4.71 18.68
C VAL A 86 -8.88 -4.27 19.00
N THR A 87 -7.95 -5.21 19.10
CA THR A 87 -6.54 -4.91 19.38
C THR A 87 -5.70 -5.06 18.12
N LEU A 88 -4.95 -4.01 17.79
CA LEU A 88 -3.96 -4.00 16.73
C LEU A 88 -2.61 -4.48 17.26
N PHE A 89 -2.06 -5.46 16.56
CA PHE A 89 -0.73 -5.97 16.77
C PHE A 89 0.14 -5.75 15.53
N GLN A 90 1.38 -5.33 15.74
CA GLN A 90 2.35 -5.10 14.68
C GLN A 90 3.55 -6.03 14.87
N ALA A 91 4.04 -6.61 13.77
CA ALA A 91 5.27 -7.38 13.81
C ALA A 91 6.46 -6.46 14.11
N ILE A 92 7.38 -6.93 14.97
CA ILE A 92 8.64 -6.24 15.32
C ILE A 92 9.65 -6.39 14.17
N ILE A 93 9.24 -6.03 12.96
CA ILE A 93 10.08 -5.98 11.76
C ILE A 93 9.68 -4.75 10.96
N GLN A 94 10.66 -3.93 10.64
CA GLN A 94 10.44 -2.67 9.94
C GLN A 94 10.20 -2.89 8.45
N HIS A 95 9.53 -1.92 7.82
CA HIS A 95 9.37 -1.89 6.38
C HIS A 95 10.74 -1.76 5.71
N ASP A 96 10.96 -2.51 4.63
CA ASP A 96 12.14 -2.42 3.77
C ASP A 96 11.97 -1.38 2.65
N HIS A 97 10.93 -0.57 2.72
CA HIS A 97 10.60 0.47 1.75
C HIS A 97 10.05 1.71 2.45
N THR A 98 10.23 2.86 1.82
CA THR A 98 9.65 4.13 2.29
C THR A 98 8.16 4.22 1.94
N THR A 99 7.42 5.11 2.62
CA THR A 99 6.03 5.46 2.31
C THR A 99 5.89 6.32 1.06
N GLU A 100 7.01 6.81 0.51
CA GLU A 100 7.02 7.51 -0.75
C GLU A 100 6.51 6.57 -1.83
N SER A 101 5.24 6.72 -2.15
CA SER A 101 4.72 6.32 -3.44
C SER A 101 5.65 6.98 -4.46
N GLN A 102 6.59 6.20 -5.00
CA GLN A 102 7.33 6.61 -6.20
C GLN A 102 6.25 7.10 -7.15
N GLN A 103 6.20 8.41 -7.42
CA GLN A 103 5.11 9.01 -8.17
C GLN A 103 4.90 8.18 -9.43
N THR A 104 3.85 7.37 -9.43
CA THR A 104 3.63 6.46 -10.55
C THR A 104 3.02 7.30 -11.65
N GLY A 105 3.82 7.61 -12.68
CA GLY A 105 3.39 8.33 -13.86
C GLY A 105 4.05 9.70 -14.01
N ILE A 106 3.48 10.49 -14.90
CA ILE A 106 3.97 11.84 -15.24
C ILE A 106 3.39 12.83 -14.21
N PRO A 107 4.20 13.70 -13.58
CA PRO A 107 3.70 14.77 -12.71
C PRO A 107 2.68 15.66 -13.42
N ILE A 108 1.78 16.27 -12.67
CA ILE A 108 0.69 17.08 -13.25
C ILE A 108 1.22 18.25 -14.07
N GLU A 109 2.29 18.90 -13.61
CA GLU A 109 2.95 20.00 -14.29
C GLU A 109 3.45 19.57 -15.67
N VAL A 110 4.15 18.44 -15.73
CA VAL A 110 4.65 17.86 -16.98
C VAL A 110 3.49 17.41 -17.89
N LYS A 111 2.38 16.91 -17.34
CA LYS A 111 1.19 16.56 -18.13
C LYS A 111 0.58 17.78 -18.82
N ASN A 112 0.52 18.92 -18.14
CA ASN A 112 -0.02 20.16 -18.72
C ASN A 112 0.83 20.60 -19.91
N VAL A 113 2.15 20.58 -19.77
CA VAL A 113 3.08 20.86 -20.89
C VAL A 113 2.88 19.87 -22.05
N ILE A 114 2.71 18.57 -21.76
CA ILE A 114 2.45 17.57 -22.81
C ILE A 114 1.12 17.84 -23.53
N ILE A 115 0.08 18.30 -22.83
CA ILE A 115 -1.21 18.67 -23.45
C ILE A 115 -1.02 19.84 -24.41
N GLU A 116 -0.32 20.90 -23.97
CA GLU A 116 -0.03 22.07 -24.81
C GLU A 116 0.80 21.68 -26.06
N LEU A 117 1.85 20.87 -25.88
CA LEU A 117 2.63 20.33 -27.00
C LEU A 117 1.75 19.51 -27.95
N SER A 118 0.85 18.68 -27.41
CA SER A 118 -0.06 17.89 -28.26
C SER A 118 -1.03 18.78 -29.04
N GLN A 119 -1.52 19.88 -28.46
CA GLN A 119 -2.38 20.86 -29.14
C GLN A 119 -1.60 21.63 -30.23
N ASN A 120 -0.31 21.87 -30.00
CA ASN A 120 0.61 22.49 -30.95
C ASN A 120 1.13 21.52 -32.04
N GLY A 121 0.53 20.33 -32.17
CA GLY A 121 0.83 19.38 -33.25
C GLY A 121 1.90 18.34 -32.94
N TYR A 122 2.50 18.35 -31.74
CA TYR A 122 3.47 17.33 -31.33
C TYR A 122 2.77 16.05 -30.89
N THR A 123 2.58 15.11 -31.82
CA THR A 123 1.76 13.91 -31.59
C THR A 123 2.56 12.65 -31.25
N THR A 124 3.90 12.69 -31.36
CA THR A 124 4.77 11.53 -31.09
C THR A 124 5.53 11.68 -29.78
N PRO A 125 5.73 10.60 -29.01
CA PRO A 125 6.50 10.63 -27.77
C PRO A 125 7.91 11.18 -27.92
N LYS A 126 8.59 10.87 -29.04
CA LYS A 126 9.95 11.36 -29.31
C LYS A 126 9.98 12.89 -29.48
N ALA A 127 9.03 13.45 -30.22
CA ALA A 127 8.96 14.89 -30.43
C ALA A 127 8.62 15.64 -29.13
N ILE A 128 7.72 15.08 -28.31
CA ILE A 128 7.40 15.63 -26.99
C ILE A 128 8.60 15.55 -26.05
N LEU A 129 9.35 14.45 -26.02
CA LEU A 129 10.57 14.35 -25.21
C LEU A 129 11.60 15.39 -25.61
N TYR A 130 11.77 15.61 -26.90
CA TYR A 130 12.69 16.62 -27.42
C TYR A 130 12.31 18.02 -26.96
N GLU A 131 11.02 18.38 -26.99
CA GLU A 131 10.60 19.70 -26.50
C GLU A 131 10.61 19.82 -24.98
N LEU A 132 10.31 18.75 -24.24
CA LEU A 132 10.46 18.74 -22.79
C LEU A 132 11.92 18.96 -22.37
N ASP A 133 12.87 18.40 -23.13
CA ASP A 133 14.32 18.63 -22.94
C ASP A 133 14.69 20.10 -23.18
N LYS A 134 14.21 20.72 -24.26
CA LYS A 134 14.44 22.15 -24.51
C LYS A 134 13.87 23.04 -23.41
N LEU A 135 12.69 22.68 -22.89
CA LEU A 135 12.02 23.40 -21.81
C LEU A 135 12.68 23.16 -20.44
N LYS A 136 13.71 22.30 -20.35
CA LYS A 136 14.40 21.91 -19.11
C LYS A 136 13.45 21.39 -18.02
N VAL A 137 12.37 20.73 -18.45
CA VAL A 137 11.39 20.11 -17.56
C VAL A 137 11.78 18.64 -17.34
N MET A 138 11.36 18.06 -16.20
CA MET A 138 11.53 16.63 -15.93
C MET A 138 11.13 15.78 -17.15
N GLN A 139 12.04 14.92 -17.61
CA GLN A 139 11.78 14.01 -18.71
C GLN A 139 11.13 12.71 -18.21
N PRO A 140 9.84 12.48 -18.45
CA PRO A 140 9.22 11.19 -18.13
C PRO A 140 9.71 10.12 -19.11
N LYS A 141 9.55 8.84 -18.74
CA LYS A 141 9.85 7.74 -19.66
C LYS A 141 8.96 7.82 -20.90
N ALA A 142 9.52 7.51 -22.08
CA ALA A 142 8.78 7.51 -23.35
C ALA A 142 7.49 6.66 -23.28
N SER A 143 7.53 5.53 -22.55
CA SER A 143 6.36 4.67 -22.33
C SER A 143 5.22 5.38 -21.60
N HIS A 144 5.53 6.23 -20.61
CA HIS A 144 4.52 7.01 -19.90
C HIS A 144 3.88 8.06 -20.81
N ILE A 145 4.66 8.70 -21.69
CA ILE A 145 4.12 9.67 -22.67
C ILE A 145 3.19 8.95 -23.64
N SER A 146 3.62 7.81 -24.20
CA SER A 146 2.79 7.00 -25.09
C SER A 146 1.44 6.65 -24.46
N SER A 147 1.45 6.13 -23.22
CA SER A 147 0.22 5.82 -22.50
C SER A 147 -0.65 7.06 -22.27
N PHE A 148 -0.04 8.19 -21.90
CA PHE A 148 -0.77 9.43 -21.66
C PHE A 148 -1.41 9.99 -22.92
N LEU A 149 -0.71 9.97 -24.07
CA LEU A 149 -1.26 10.39 -25.36
C LEU A 149 -2.43 9.53 -25.80
N VAL A 150 -2.39 8.22 -25.57
CA VAL A 150 -3.53 7.33 -25.84
C VAL A 150 -4.73 7.74 -25.00
N THR A 151 -4.54 8.02 -23.71
CA THR A 151 -5.61 8.52 -22.83
C THR A 151 -6.13 9.89 -23.30
N LEU A 152 -5.26 10.80 -23.71
CA LEU A 152 -5.62 12.13 -24.18
C LEU A 152 -6.47 12.07 -25.45
N ARG A 153 -6.08 11.24 -26.44
CA ARG A 153 -6.85 11.03 -27.67
C ARG A 153 -8.23 10.43 -27.39
N LYS A 154 -8.33 9.45 -26.48
CA LYS A 154 -9.62 8.90 -26.07
C LYS A 154 -10.55 9.94 -25.45
N LYS A 155 -10.00 10.90 -24.70
CA LYS A 155 -10.79 12.01 -24.13
C LYS A 155 -11.24 13.01 -25.19
N LEU A 156 -10.39 13.31 -26.18
CA LEU A 156 -10.67 14.33 -27.20
C LEU A 156 -11.60 13.80 -28.31
N TYR A 157 -11.47 12.55 -28.70
CA TYR A 157 -12.14 12.00 -29.89
C TYR A 157 -13.05 10.80 -29.59
N GLY A 158 -13.16 10.39 -28.32
CA GLY A 158 -13.90 9.21 -27.91
C GLY A 158 -13.09 7.90 -28.04
N PRO A 159 -13.64 6.77 -27.57
CA PRO A 159 -13.04 5.47 -27.81
C PRO A 159 -13.01 5.17 -29.31
N ALA A 160 -11.84 4.75 -29.81
CA ALA A 160 -11.69 4.20 -31.15
C ALA A 160 -12.31 2.80 -31.24
#